data_AF-A0A6A6KQA9-F1
#
_entry.id   AF-A0A6A6KQA9-F1
#
_cell.length_a   1.000
_cell.length_b   1.000
_cell.length_c   1.000
_cell.angle_alpha   90.00
_cell.angle_beta   90.00
_cell.angle_gamma   90.00
#
_symmetry.space_group_name_H-M   'P 1'
#
loop_
_entity.id
_entity.type
_entity.pdbx_description
1 polymer ?
#
loop_
_entity_poly.entity_id
_entity_poly.type
_entity_poly.pdbx_seq_one_letter_code
_entity_poly.pdbx_strand_id
1 'polypeptide(L)'
;MSEERGSSATSLPPMAAFSEDHSTRELFSNFGHRVEPQGDYIELHRKRHGYRLDHFERKRKKEAREVHKRSERAQKALGIKGKMIAKKNYAEKALMKKTLAMHDESTSRRKVDDEVHEGAIPVYLLDRENTTRAKIMSNTIKQKRKEKAGKWEVPLPKVRPVAEDEI
;
A
#
# COMPACT_ATOMS: atom_id res chain seq x y z
N MET A 1 10.72 -8.41 28.13
CA MET A 1 12.14 -8.14 27.80
C MET A 1 12.29 -8.55 26.36
N SER A 2 11.95 -7.66 25.42
CA SER A 2 12.78 -6.56 24.90
C SER A 2 13.76 -7.07 23.84
N GLU A 3 14.13 -6.15 22.95
CA GLU A 3 15.19 -6.25 21.93
C GLU A 3 14.70 -6.74 20.56
N GLU A 4 14.19 -5.82 19.74
CA GLU A 4 14.92 -4.80 18.94
C GLU A 4 15.59 -5.40 17.70
N ARG A 5 15.06 -4.97 16.55
CA ARG A 5 15.60 -5.26 15.22
C ARG A 5 16.80 -4.33 15.00
N GLY A 6 18.01 -4.88 15.10
CA GLY A 6 19.24 -4.22 14.69
C GLY A 6 19.32 -4.10 13.17
N SER A 7 19.46 -2.85 12.73
CA SER A 7 19.60 -2.38 11.35
C SER A 7 20.88 -2.91 10.69
N SER A 8 20.79 -3.59 9.54
CA SER A 8 21.95 -4.02 8.76
C SER A 8 22.48 -2.84 7.93
N ALA A 9 23.49 -2.14 8.45
CA ALA A 9 24.33 -1.25 7.68
C ALA A 9 25.37 -2.07 6.90
N THR A 10 25.18 -2.21 5.59
CA THR A 10 26.23 -2.68 4.68
C THR A 10 27.20 -1.53 4.40
N SER A 11 28.42 -1.67 4.91
CA SER A 11 29.55 -0.78 4.65
C SER A 11 30.04 -0.93 3.21
N LEU A 12 30.08 0.18 2.46
CA LEU A 12 30.80 0.29 1.18
C LEU A 12 32.22 0.85 1.42
N PRO A 13 33.24 0.41 0.66
CA PRO A 13 34.64 0.76 0.88
C PRO A 13 34.99 2.19 0.40
N PRO A 14 36.06 2.80 0.92
CA PRO A 14 36.48 4.14 0.53
C PRO A 14 37.13 4.11 -0.86
N MET A 15 36.61 4.91 -1.81
CA MET A 15 37.26 5.16 -3.08
C MET A 15 38.36 6.22 -2.95
N ALA A 16 39.49 5.92 -3.57
CA ALA A 16 40.72 6.71 -3.58
C ALA A 16 40.51 8.15 -4.08
N ALA A 17 41.19 9.09 -3.42
CA ALA A 17 41.26 10.49 -3.80
C ALA A 17 42.01 10.64 -5.13
N PHE A 18 41.31 11.11 -6.17
CA PHE A 18 41.91 11.65 -7.37
C PHE A 18 41.88 13.17 -7.26
N SER A 19 43.06 13.77 -7.14
CA SER A 19 43.28 15.21 -7.08
C SER A 19 43.00 15.83 -8.44
N GLU A 20 41.96 16.67 -8.53
CA GLU A 20 41.74 17.55 -9.69
C GLU A 20 41.70 19.01 -9.24
N ASP A 21 42.46 19.82 -9.97
CA ASP A 21 42.90 21.17 -9.64
C ASP A 21 41.77 22.21 -9.57
N HIS A 22 41.93 23.15 -8.65
CA HIS A 22 40.95 24.18 -8.25
C HIS A 22 40.80 25.36 -9.24
N SER A 23 41.19 25.23 -10.51
CA SER A 23 41.45 26.41 -11.36
C SER A 23 40.44 26.69 -12.49
N THR A 24 39.43 25.85 -12.75
CA THR A 24 38.55 26.03 -13.94
C THR A 24 37.05 26.13 -13.65
N ARG A 25 36.65 26.29 -12.38
CA ARG A 25 35.23 26.44 -11.99
C ARG A 25 34.71 27.89 -11.90
N GLU A 26 35.44 28.88 -12.43
CA GLU A 26 35.06 30.30 -12.25
C GLU A 26 34.48 31.00 -13.49
N LEU A 27 34.09 30.29 -14.55
CA LEU A 27 33.52 30.95 -15.74
C LEU A 27 32.14 30.42 -16.20
N PHE A 28 31.37 29.85 -15.27
CA PHE A 28 29.95 29.52 -15.52
C PHE A 28 29.04 29.91 -14.33
N SER A 29 29.40 30.92 -13.54
CA SER A 29 28.61 31.36 -12.37
C SER A 29 27.78 32.64 -12.60
N ASN A 30 27.28 32.88 -13.82
CA ASN A 30 26.34 33.96 -14.09
C ASN A 30 25.05 33.45 -14.74
N PHE A 31 24.49 32.36 -14.22
CA PHE A 31 23.09 32.05 -14.43
C PHE A 31 22.33 32.36 -13.15
N GLY A 32 21.47 33.38 -13.21
CA GLY A 32 20.84 34.01 -12.05
C GLY A 32 20.31 33.02 -11.03
N HIS A 33 20.55 33.33 -9.76
CA HIS A 33 19.93 32.66 -8.62
C HIS A 33 18.42 32.58 -8.85
N ARG A 34 17.95 31.41 -9.30
CA ARG A 34 16.55 31.03 -9.21
C ARG A 34 16.29 30.87 -7.71
N VAL A 35 15.86 31.96 -7.08
CA VAL A 35 15.42 31.97 -5.68
C VAL A 35 14.20 31.07 -5.63
N GLU A 36 14.40 29.80 -5.29
CA GLU A 36 13.30 28.95 -4.91
C GLU A 36 12.59 29.63 -3.73
N PRO A 37 11.26 29.78 -3.78
CA PRO A 37 10.55 30.51 -2.75
C PRO A 37 10.72 29.76 -1.42
N GLN A 38 11.31 30.43 -0.43
CA GLN A 38 11.67 29.84 0.85
C GLN A 38 10.44 29.70 1.76
N GLY A 39 10.20 28.50 2.28
CA GLY A 39 9.20 28.20 3.33
C GLY A 39 7.73 28.26 2.90
N ASP A 40 6.83 28.44 3.87
CA ASP A 40 5.36 28.45 3.68
C ASP A 40 4.81 29.84 3.28
N TYR A 41 5.42 30.46 2.26
CA TYR A 41 5.08 31.83 1.83
C TYR A 41 3.60 31.99 1.40
N ILE A 42 2.97 30.95 0.84
CA ILE A 42 1.54 30.96 0.45
C ILE A 42 0.65 31.05 1.68
N GLU A 43 0.98 30.32 2.74
CA GLU A 43 0.22 30.36 3.98
C GLU A 43 0.41 31.67 4.72
N LEU A 44 1.64 32.20 4.74
CA LEU A 44 1.95 33.51 5.29
C LEU A 44 1.18 34.62 4.57
N HIS A 45 1.14 34.58 3.24
CA HIS A 45 0.36 35.52 2.44
C HIS A 45 -1.14 35.43 2.77
N ARG A 46 -1.67 34.22 2.91
CA ARG A 46 -3.07 33.97 3.27
C ARG A 46 -3.41 34.40 4.70
N LYS A 47 -2.48 34.29 5.64
CA LYS A 47 -2.63 34.80 7.02
C LYS A 47 -2.59 36.34 7.06
N ARG A 48 -1.73 36.97 6.25
CA ARG A 48 -1.56 38.44 6.19
C ARG A 48 -2.66 39.15 5.41
N HIS A 49 -3.02 38.63 4.24
CA HIS A 49 -3.92 39.28 3.28
C HIS A 49 -5.26 38.56 3.12
N GLY A 50 -5.45 37.43 3.79
CA GLY A 50 -6.67 36.64 3.71
C GLY A 50 -6.81 35.88 2.40
N TYR A 51 -8.05 35.49 2.10
CA TYR A 51 -8.43 34.91 0.82
C TYR A 51 -9.02 35.99 -0.09
N ARG A 52 -9.14 35.67 -1.38
CA ARG A 52 -10.00 36.45 -2.27
C ARG A 52 -11.42 36.51 -1.71
N LEU A 53 -12.08 37.67 -1.85
CA LEU A 53 -13.44 37.89 -1.33
C LEU A 53 -14.45 36.84 -1.84
N ASP A 54 -14.30 36.38 -3.08
CA ASP A 54 -15.18 35.39 -3.73
C ASP A 54 -14.80 33.92 -3.45
N HIS A 55 -13.73 33.65 -2.69
CA HIS A 55 -13.16 32.31 -2.54
C HIS A 55 -14.15 31.31 -1.94
N PHE A 56 -14.75 31.66 -0.80
CA PHE A 56 -15.65 30.75 -0.07
C PHE A 56 -16.94 30.50 -0.82
N GLU A 57 -17.49 31.52 -1.48
CA GLU A 57 -18.68 31.36 -2.32
C GLU A 57 -18.41 30.46 -3.52
N ARG A 58 -17.26 30.62 -4.17
CA ARG A 58 -16.86 29.79 -5.31
C ARG A 58 -16.62 28.35 -4.88
N LYS A 59 -15.97 28.14 -3.73
CA LYS A 59 -15.74 26.81 -3.15
C LYS A 59 -17.06 26.11 -2.85
N ARG A 60 -17.97 26.77 -2.13
CA ARG A 60 -19.31 26.24 -1.83
C ARG A 60 -20.08 25.89 -3.10
N LYS A 61 -20.15 26.81 -4.07
CA LYS A 61 -20.84 26.57 -5.36
C LYS A 61 -20.15 25.48 -6.18
N LYS A 62 -18.84 25.24 -6.03
CA LYS A 62 -18.11 24.17 -6.71
C LYS A 62 -18.46 22.81 -6.12
N GLU A 63 -18.42 22.69 -4.79
CA GLU A 63 -18.79 21.48 -4.04
C GLU A 63 -20.25 21.09 -4.32
N ALA A 64 -21.18 22.05 -4.26
CA ALA A 64 -22.59 21.81 -4.59
C ALA A 64 -22.79 21.29 -6.03
N ARG A 65 -22.03 21.82 -7.01
CA ARG A 65 -22.10 21.40 -8.42
C ARG A 65 -21.36 20.09 -8.69
N GLU A 66 -20.54 19.61 -7.77
CA GLU A 66 -19.70 18.43 -7.96
C GLU A 66 -20.54 17.16 -8.11
N VAL A 67 -21.66 17.05 -7.40
CA VAL A 67 -22.59 15.92 -7.50
C VAL A 67 -23.12 15.76 -8.93
N HIS A 68 -23.64 16.83 -9.52
CA HIS A 68 -24.13 16.80 -10.91
C HIS A 68 -23.01 16.54 -11.91
N LYS A 69 -21.85 17.20 -11.74
CA LYS A 69 -20.69 17.00 -12.62
C LYS A 69 -20.13 15.58 -12.54
N ARG A 70 -20.17 14.94 -11.36
CA ARG A 70 -19.72 13.56 -11.18
C ARG A 70 -20.63 12.59 -11.94
N SER A 71 -21.94 12.77 -11.82
CA SER A 71 -22.93 11.97 -12.57
C SER A 71 -22.77 12.18 -14.08
N GLU A 72 -22.66 13.44 -14.52
CA GLU A 72 -22.47 13.79 -15.92
C GLU A 72 -21.19 13.14 -16.49
N ARG A 73 -20.06 13.23 -15.78
CA ARG A 73 -18.80 12.58 -16.20
C ARG A 73 -18.92 11.07 -16.29
N ALA A 74 -19.64 10.44 -15.36
CA ALA A 74 -19.83 9.00 -15.38
C ALA A 74 -20.68 8.54 -16.58
N GLN A 75 -21.69 9.31 -16.96
CA GLN A 75 -22.56 9.02 -18.11
C GLN A 75 -21.89 9.32 -19.45
N LYS A 76 -21.15 10.42 -19.55
CA LYS A 76 -20.56 10.90 -20.82
C LYS A 76 -19.17 10.33 -21.11
N ALA A 77 -18.44 9.81 -20.12
CA ALA A 77 -17.09 9.30 -20.34
C ALA A 77 -17.10 7.95 -21.07
N LEU A 78 -16.53 7.93 -22.27
CA LEU A 78 -16.43 6.74 -23.11
C LEU A 78 -15.06 6.05 -23.01
N GLY A 79 -15.02 4.77 -23.39
CA GLY A 79 -13.79 3.99 -23.52
C GLY A 79 -13.01 3.79 -22.20
N ILE A 80 -11.69 3.91 -22.27
CA ILE A 80 -10.78 3.67 -21.14
C ILE A 80 -11.05 4.67 -19.99
N LYS A 81 -11.42 5.91 -20.31
CA LYS A 81 -11.74 6.94 -19.31
C LYS A 81 -12.97 6.55 -18.48
N GLY A 82 -14.01 6.02 -19.12
CA GLY A 82 -15.20 5.49 -18.42
C GLY A 82 -14.85 4.34 -17.48
N LYS A 83 -14.04 3.37 -17.95
CA LYS A 83 -13.57 2.23 -17.13
C LYS A 83 -12.76 2.69 -15.92
N MET A 84 -11.87 3.68 -16.08
CA MET A 84 -11.10 4.25 -14.97
C MET A 84 -11.99 4.95 -13.94
N ILE A 85 -13.01 5.71 -14.38
CA ILE A 85 -13.95 6.38 -13.48
C ILE A 85 -14.76 5.35 -12.69
N ALA A 86 -15.26 4.30 -13.34
CA ALA A 86 -16.00 3.23 -12.66
C ALA A 86 -15.14 2.53 -11.60
N LYS A 87 -13.88 2.21 -11.91
CA LYS A 87 -12.93 1.59 -10.97
C LYS A 87 -12.68 2.49 -9.74
N LYS A 88 -12.46 3.79 -9.97
CA LYS A 88 -12.28 4.78 -8.88
C LYS A 88 -13.52 4.88 -7.99
N ASN A 89 -14.70 5.01 -8.61
CA ASN A 89 -15.98 5.08 -7.88
C ASN A 89 -16.23 3.83 -7.03
N TYR A 90 -15.92 2.64 -7.55
CA TYR A 90 -16.06 1.39 -6.79
C TYR A 90 -15.10 1.35 -5.59
N ALA A 91 -13.84 1.72 -5.78
CA ALA A 91 -12.84 1.75 -4.71
C ALA A 91 -13.24 2.73 -3.60
N GLU A 92 -13.67 3.95 -3.95
CA GLU A 92 -14.17 4.94 -3.00
C GLU A 92 -15.39 4.43 -2.23
N LYS A 93 -16.36 3.82 -2.92
CA LYS A 93 -17.56 3.26 -2.29
C LYS A 93 -17.21 2.12 -1.33
N ALA A 94 -16.29 1.24 -1.70
CA ALA A 94 -15.84 0.14 -0.86
C ALA A 94 -15.08 0.65 0.38
N LEU A 95 -14.23 1.67 0.22
CA LEU A 95 -13.54 2.32 1.34
C LEU A 95 -14.55 2.93 2.30
N MET A 96 -15.49 3.73 1.81
CA MET A 96 -16.49 4.38 2.64
C MET A 96 -17.41 3.37 3.35
N LYS A 97 -17.77 2.27 2.68
CA LYS A 97 -18.56 1.20 3.31
C LYS A 97 -17.79 0.56 4.47
N LYS A 98 -16.48 0.34 4.31
CA LYS A 98 -15.62 -0.21 5.38
C LYS A 98 -15.46 0.76 6.53
N THR A 99 -15.24 2.05 6.26
CA THR A 99 -15.08 3.05 7.33
C THR A 99 -16.36 3.24 8.13
N LEU A 100 -17.53 3.21 7.48
CA LEU A 100 -18.82 3.22 8.17
C LEU A 100 -19.00 1.96 9.02
N ALA A 101 -18.76 0.77 8.47
CA ALA A 101 -18.85 -0.48 9.23
C ALA A 101 -17.93 -0.49 10.46
N MET A 102 -16.67 -0.06 10.31
CA MET A 102 -15.74 0.07 11.44
C MET A 102 -16.23 1.08 12.49
N HIS A 103 -16.82 2.20 12.06
CA HIS A 103 -17.37 3.19 12.98
C HIS A 103 -18.59 2.64 13.75
N ASP A 104 -19.49 1.94 13.06
CA ASP A 104 -20.68 1.33 13.64
C ASP A 104 -20.31 0.20 14.63
N GLU A 105 -19.33 -0.64 14.28
CA GLU A 105 -18.77 -1.68 15.17
C GLU A 105 -18.07 -1.08 16.39
N SER A 106 -17.29 0.00 16.21
CA SER A 106 -16.59 0.65 17.34
C SER A 106 -17.54 1.36 18.31
N THR A 107 -18.67 1.87 17.82
CA THR A 107 -19.69 2.53 18.64
C THR A 107 -20.45 1.48 19.49
N SER A 108 -20.67 0.29 18.94
CA SER A 108 -21.32 -0.81 19.65
C SER A 108 -20.31 -1.66 20.43
N ARG A 109 -19.67 -1.09 21.45
CA ARG A 109 -18.91 -1.88 22.44
C ARG A 109 -19.88 -2.76 23.26
N ARG A 110 -20.25 -3.91 22.71
CA ARG A 110 -20.86 -5.00 23.49
C ARG A 110 -19.75 -5.67 24.30
N LYS A 111 -19.99 -5.93 25.59
CA LYS A 111 -19.15 -6.86 26.33
C LYS A 111 -19.24 -8.22 25.61
N VAL A 112 -18.10 -8.80 25.31
CA VAL A 112 -18.04 -10.19 24.84
C VAL A 112 -18.59 -11.02 26.00
N ASP A 113 -19.66 -11.79 25.78
CA ASP A 113 -20.12 -12.75 26.77
C ASP A 113 -19.01 -13.81 26.93
N ASP A 114 -18.61 -14.08 28.17
CA ASP A 114 -17.54 -15.02 28.54
C ASP A 114 -17.92 -16.49 28.30
N GLU A 115 -18.84 -16.76 27.36
CA GLU A 115 -19.25 -18.10 27.01
C GLU A 115 -18.16 -18.71 26.11
N VAL A 116 -17.34 -19.57 26.72
CA VAL A 116 -16.25 -20.29 26.06
C VAL A 116 -16.86 -21.17 24.97
N HIS A 117 -16.75 -20.74 23.71
CA HIS A 117 -17.26 -21.49 22.57
C HIS A 117 -16.51 -22.83 22.49
N GLU A 118 -17.24 -23.94 22.31
CA GLU A 118 -16.66 -25.28 22.12
C GLU A 118 -15.74 -25.27 20.88
N GLY A 119 -14.43 -25.18 21.11
CA GLY A 119 -13.42 -24.91 20.07
C GLY A 119 -12.37 -23.86 20.45
N ALA A 120 -12.48 -23.24 21.63
CA ALA A 120 -11.44 -22.35 22.17
C ALA A 120 -10.12 -23.12 22.40
N ILE A 121 -9.13 -22.81 21.58
CA ILE A 121 -7.77 -23.32 21.69
C ILE A 121 -6.98 -22.37 22.62
N PRO A 122 -6.13 -22.87 23.53
CA PRO A 122 -5.28 -22.01 24.35
C PRO A 122 -4.47 -21.02 23.52
N VAL A 123 -4.22 -19.80 24.03
CA VAL A 123 -3.59 -18.69 23.28
C VAL A 123 -2.29 -19.10 22.58
N TYR A 124 -1.48 -19.97 23.20
CA TYR A 124 -0.22 -20.48 22.66
C TYR A 124 -0.36 -21.49 21.50
N LEU A 125 -1.58 -21.86 21.13
CA LEU A 125 -1.92 -22.80 20.05
C LEU A 125 -2.83 -22.15 18.98
N LEU A 126 -3.22 -20.86 19.11
CA LEU A 126 -4.11 -20.16 18.16
C LEU A 126 -3.51 -20.02 16.76
N ASP A 127 -2.23 -19.66 16.68
CA ASP A 127 -1.52 -19.47 15.41
C ASP A 127 -0.85 -20.75 14.89
N ARG A 128 -1.02 -21.86 15.61
CA ARG A 128 -0.51 -23.16 15.19
C ARG A 128 -1.63 -23.89 14.49
N GLU A 129 -1.61 -23.89 13.15
CA GLU A 129 -2.47 -24.76 12.36
C GLU A 129 -2.41 -26.18 12.94
N ASN A 130 -3.53 -26.61 13.51
CA ASN A 130 -3.75 -27.93 14.10
C ASN A 130 -3.78 -28.96 12.97
N THR A 131 -2.60 -29.23 12.44
CA THR A 131 -2.33 -30.40 11.63
C THR A 131 -2.64 -31.61 12.51
N THR A 132 -3.80 -32.22 12.28
CA THR A 132 -4.25 -33.43 12.97
C THR A 132 -3.15 -34.48 12.89
N ARG A 133 -2.43 -34.70 14.00
CA ARG A 133 -1.22 -35.54 14.07
C ARG A 133 -1.47 -36.96 13.54
N ALA A 134 -2.69 -37.47 13.67
CA ALA A 134 -3.13 -38.74 13.10
C ALA A 134 -3.18 -38.77 11.56
N LYS A 135 -3.60 -37.66 10.91
CA LYS A 135 -3.50 -37.51 9.45
C LYS A 135 -2.06 -37.26 9.01
N ILE A 136 -1.22 -36.60 9.81
CA ILE A 136 0.22 -36.47 9.52
C ILE A 136 0.92 -37.83 9.57
N MET A 137 0.64 -38.70 10.55
CA MET A 137 1.26 -40.03 10.63
C MET A 137 0.84 -40.94 9.46
N SER A 138 -0.44 -40.94 9.09
CA SER A 138 -0.91 -41.68 7.92
C SER A 138 -0.44 -41.06 6.60
N ASN A 139 -0.35 -39.73 6.51
CA ASN A 139 0.23 -39.02 5.36
C ASN A 139 1.75 -39.16 5.29
N THR A 140 2.48 -39.30 6.40
CA THR A 140 3.94 -39.54 6.42
C THR A 140 4.28 -40.96 6.00
N ILE A 141 3.46 -41.96 6.33
CA ILE A 141 3.61 -43.31 5.77
C ILE A 141 3.29 -43.32 4.28
N LYS A 142 2.22 -42.63 3.85
CA LYS A 142 1.92 -42.41 2.43
C LYS A 142 2.99 -41.53 1.75
N GLN A 143 3.68 -40.67 2.50
CA GLN A 143 4.82 -39.88 2.04
C GLN A 143 6.04 -40.72 1.84
N LYS A 144 6.49 -41.48 2.82
CA LYS A 144 7.56 -42.47 2.67
C LYS A 144 7.30 -43.47 1.52
N ARG A 145 6.05 -43.85 1.26
CA ARG A 145 5.69 -44.71 0.12
C ARG A 145 5.76 -44.03 -1.24
N LYS A 146 5.29 -42.78 -1.41
CA LYS A 146 5.57 -42.06 -2.68
C LYS A 146 6.96 -41.42 -2.73
N GLU A 147 7.70 -41.23 -1.63
CA GLU A 147 9.11 -40.77 -1.61
C GLU A 147 10.02 -41.76 -2.32
N LYS A 148 9.69 -43.06 -2.23
CA LYS A 148 10.33 -44.12 -3.01
C LYS A 148 10.11 -43.99 -4.53
N ALA A 149 9.19 -43.12 -4.97
CA ALA A 149 8.83 -42.90 -6.37
C ALA A 149 8.61 -41.42 -6.74
N GLY A 150 9.13 -40.46 -5.96
CA GLY A 150 9.02 -39.03 -6.22
C GLY A 150 8.25 -38.24 -5.15
N LYS A 151 8.98 -37.47 -4.32
CA LYS A 151 8.40 -36.48 -3.38
C LYS A 151 9.38 -35.35 -3.02
N TRP A 152 9.62 -34.47 -3.97
CA TRP A 152 9.64 -33.03 -3.68
C TRP A 152 8.65 -32.42 -4.68
N GLU A 153 7.37 -32.74 -4.51
CA GLU A 153 6.33 -32.24 -5.42
C GLU A 153 6.11 -30.75 -5.14
N VAL A 154 6.52 -29.95 -6.12
CA VAL A 154 6.46 -28.49 -6.11
C VAL A 154 4.99 -28.06 -6.26
N PRO A 155 4.53 -26.95 -5.64
CA PRO A 155 3.14 -26.46 -5.74
C PRO A 155 2.57 -26.34 -7.17
N LEU A 156 3.44 -26.28 -8.17
CA LEU A 156 3.09 -26.46 -9.59
C LEU A 156 3.97 -27.57 -10.19
N PRO A 157 3.44 -28.80 -10.36
CA PRO A 157 4.23 -29.94 -10.81
C PRO A 157 4.45 -29.97 -12.33
N LYS A 158 3.59 -29.32 -13.12
CA LYS A 158 3.70 -29.27 -14.60
C LYS A 158 3.34 -27.88 -15.12
N VAL A 159 4.31 -27.23 -15.76
CA VAL A 159 4.15 -25.92 -16.43
C VAL A 159 4.01 -26.16 -17.94
N ARG A 160 3.29 -25.26 -18.63
CA ARG A 160 3.18 -25.30 -20.09
C ARG A 160 4.55 -24.99 -20.72
N PRO A 161 5.06 -25.80 -21.67
CA PRO A 161 6.33 -25.50 -22.34
C PRO A 161 6.19 -24.23 -23.20
N VAL A 162 7.22 -23.37 -23.19
CA VAL A 162 7.37 -22.20 -24.06
C VAL A 162 8.21 -22.63 -25.27
N ALA A 163 7.85 -22.18 -26.47
CA ALA A 163 8.62 -22.48 -27.69
C ALA A 163 9.95 -21.70 -27.69
N GLU A 164 11.01 -22.26 -28.28
CA GLU A 164 12.36 -21.67 -28.24
C GLU A 164 12.48 -20.32 -28.97
N ASP A 165 11.56 -20.01 -29.91
CA ASP A 165 11.53 -18.72 -30.61
C ASP A 165 10.98 -17.56 -29.76
N GLU A 166 10.37 -17.85 -28.61
CA GLU A 166 9.78 -16.86 -27.68
C GLU A 166 10.62 -16.67 -26.39
N ILE A 167 11.82 -17.28 -26.34
CA ILE A 167 12.82 -17.15 -25.26
C ILE A 167 13.93 -16.18 -25.69
#